data_AF-A0A522DZ36-F1
#
_entry.id   AF-A0A522DZ36-F1
#
_cell.length_a   1.000
_cell.length_b   1.000
_cell.length_c   1.000
_cell.angle_alpha   90.00
_cell.angle_beta   90.00
_cell.angle_gamma   90.00
#
_symmetry.space_group_name_H-M   'P 1'
#
loop_
_entity.id
_entity.type
_entity.pdbx_description
1 polymer ?
#
loop_
_entity_poly.entity_id
_entity_poly.type
_entity_poly.pdbx_seq_one_letter_code
_entity_poly.pdbx_strand_id
1 'polypeptide(L)'
;MKTFEELGVKRCLKQLKDMGFTEPFPIQEATIPLLLAGKDVIGQAQTGTGKTAAFGLPILEKIEDSRDTQAVVIVPTRELAMQVADELKKFSGGRVGITAVFGGENILRQIRYLKEARQIVVATPGRMLDYMRDDILPLHKVRYVVLDEADRMLDMGFIDDVKDILRHVPDDRQTSMFSATMPHDIVKLAHDFMKHPEKVIVSKDEISNIDIKQYYMEMRQEDKLNQLCNIIQDEKKTIVFCAAKIRVKRIAEELHKRGFEVEAIHGDMEQNQRTRVISDFKAGNTNILIATDVVSRGIDVPTVERVISYDVPNEVMAYFHRIGRTARAGKMGHSILFVTNEYKRAFDEIRRETKVNIQKLPTNIVRNFPVVRTSNKNFGGRRRYGRFNKERGFGRSGLDKPHQRGGRPSRGRRPFNRRFK
;
A
#
# COMPACT_ATOMS: atom_id res chain seq x y z
N MET A 1 -30.32 8.19 -8.24
CA MET A 1 -29.13 7.68 -7.52
C MET A 1 -29.63 7.01 -6.26
N LYS A 2 -29.05 5.86 -5.88
CA LYS A 2 -29.46 5.15 -4.68
C LYS A 2 -28.76 5.73 -3.46
N THR A 3 -29.41 5.76 -2.31
CA THR A 3 -28.79 6.12 -1.02
C THR A 3 -28.30 4.87 -0.30
N PHE A 4 -27.38 5.01 0.66
CA PHE A 4 -26.95 3.89 1.51
C PHE A 4 -28.11 3.23 2.27
N GLU A 5 -29.13 4.01 2.64
CA GLU A 5 -30.33 3.50 3.31
C GLU A 5 -31.14 2.59 2.38
N GLU A 6 -31.28 2.96 1.11
CA GLU A 6 -31.93 2.14 0.07
C GLU A 6 -31.14 0.86 -0.25
N LEU A 7 -29.81 0.85 -0.02
CA LEU A 7 -29.00 -0.37 -0.11
C LEU A 7 -29.15 -1.29 1.12
N GLY A 8 -29.91 -0.89 2.14
CA GLY A 8 -30.16 -1.67 3.35
C GLY A 8 -29.19 -1.40 4.51
N VAL A 9 -28.33 -0.37 4.40
CA VAL A 9 -27.44 0.05 5.50
C VAL A 9 -28.24 0.89 6.49
N LYS A 10 -28.18 0.55 7.79
CA LYS A 10 -28.97 1.20 8.86
C LYS A 10 -28.10 1.59 10.05
N ARG A 11 -27.30 0.67 10.59
CA ARG A 11 -26.44 0.88 11.76
C ARG A 11 -25.37 1.94 11.54
N CYS A 12 -24.87 2.08 10.31
CA CYS A 12 -23.75 2.97 9.97
C CYS A 12 -24.16 4.31 9.34
N LEU A 13 -25.46 4.58 9.12
CA LEU A 13 -25.93 5.76 8.39
C LEU A 13 -25.46 7.09 9.01
N LYS A 14 -25.49 7.19 10.34
CA LYS A 14 -25.01 8.39 11.04
C LYS A 14 -23.53 8.64 10.74
N GLN A 15 -22.69 7.62 10.89
CA GLN A 15 -21.25 7.72 10.64
C GLN A 15 -20.96 8.07 9.18
N LEU A 16 -21.66 7.44 8.23
CA LEU A 16 -21.54 7.76 6.81
C LEU A 16 -21.88 9.24 6.54
N LYS A 17 -22.97 9.74 7.11
CA LYS A 17 -23.38 11.14 6.98
C LYS A 17 -22.35 12.11 7.59
N ASP A 18 -21.86 11.82 8.80
CA ASP A 18 -20.86 12.63 9.50
C ASP A 18 -19.53 12.68 8.71
N MET A 19 -19.22 11.62 7.95
CA MET A 19 -18.05 11.54 7.07
C MET A 19 -18.26 12.18 5.68
N GLY A 20 -19.48 12.65 5.38
CA GLY A 20 -19.83 13.21 4.07
C GLY A 20 -20.07 12.18 2.97
N PHE A 21 -20.28 10.91 3.31
CA PHE A 21 -20.69 9.87 2.35
C PHE A 21 -22.21 9.95 2.12
N THR A 22 -22.60 10.66 1.08
CA THR A 22 -24.01 10.81 0.70
C THR A 22 -24.46 9.78 -0.33
N GLU A 23 -23.56 9.41 -1.26
CA GLU A 23 -23.86 8.52 -2.39
C GLU A 23 -22.90 7.33 -2.42
N PRO A 24 -23.41 6.10 -2.64
CA PRO A 24 -22.60 4.92 -2.80
C PRO A 24 -21.88 4.90 -4.15
N PHE A 25 -20.65 4.40 -4.15
CA PHE A 25 -19.92 4.11 -5.40
C PHE A 25 -20.55 2.92 -6.15
N PRO A 26 -20.35 2.78 -7.46
CA PRO A 26 -20.94 1.68 -8.25
C PRO A 26 -20.66 0.28 -7.68
N ILE A 27 -19.44 0.06 -7.18
CA ILE A 27 -19.10 -1.22 -6.53
C ILE A 27 -19.91 -1.44 -5.25
N GLN A 28 -20.19 -0.39 -4.48
CA GLN A 28 -21.00 -0.46 -3.27
C GLN A 28 -22.47 -0.73 -3.60
N GLU A 29 -23.03 -0.01 -4.60
CA GLU A 29 -24.39 -0.24 -5.08
C GLU A 29 -24.63 -1.68 -5.54
N ALA A 30 -23.64 -2.26 -6.22
CA ALA A 30 -23.73 -3.59 -6.77
C ALA A 30 -23.48 -4.69 -5.73
N THR A 31 -22.56 -4.51 -4.78
CA THR A 31 -22.18 -5.59 -3.84
C THR A 31 -22.91 -5.54 -2.50
N ILE A 32 -23.26 -4.37 -1.96
CA ILE A 32 -23.86 -4.26 -0.61
C ILE A 32 -25.15 -5.09 -0.49
N PRO A 33 -26.12 -5.00 -1.42
CA PRO A 33 -27.36 -5.79 -1.31
C PRO A 33 -27.11 -7.30 -1.37
N LEU A 34 -26.17 -7.75 -2.21
CA LEU A 34 -25.81 -9.16 -2.34
C LEU A 34 -25.18 -9.70 -1.05
N LEU A 35 -24.28 -8.91 -0.47
CA LEU A 35 -23.62 -9.28 0.79
C LEU A 35 -24.61 -9.28 1.97
N LEU A 36 -25.53 -8.32 2.04
CA LEU A 36 -26.60 -8.32 3.06
C LEU A 36 -27.57 -9.51 2.93
N ALA A 37 -27.73 -10.02 1.71
CA ALA A 37 -28.49 -11.24 1.43
C ALA A 37 -27.73 -12.55 1.75
N GLY A 38 -26.47 -12.46 2.20
CA GLY A 38 -25.68 -13.63 2.59
C GLY A 38 -24.99 -14.35 1.43
N LYS A 39 -24.96 -13.77 0.22
CA LYS A 39 -24.29 -14.37 -0.93
C LYS A 39 -22.78 -14.14 -0.90
N ASP A 40 -22.02 -15.09 -1.40
CA ASP A 40 -20.60 -14.86 -1.72
C ASP A 40 -20.48 -13.92 -2.93
N VAL A 41 -19.45 -13.08 -2.95
CA VAL A 41 -19.29 -12.05 -3.99
C VAL A 41 -17.83 -11.97 -4.44
N ILE A 42 -17.61 -11.97 -5.75
CA ILE A 42 -16.35 -11.57 -6.36
C ILE A 42 -16.54 -10.15 -6.94
N GLY A 43 -15.94 -9.16 -6.29
CA GLY A 43 -15.95 -7.77 -6.72
C GLY A 43 -14.67 -7.43 -7.49
N GLN A 44 -14.76 -7.29 -8.80
CA GLN A 44 -13.66 -6.82 -9.63
C GLN A 44 -13.69 -5.29 -9.74
N ALA A 45 -12.79 -4.62 -9.02
CA ALA A 45 -12.66 -3.16 -9.02
C ALA A 45 -11.25 -2.70 -8.64
N GLN A 46 -10.82 -1.55 -9.17
CA GLN A 46 -9.50 -0.97 -8.88
C GLN A 46 -9.39 -0.39 -7.46
N THR A 47 -8.17 -0.10 -7.01
CA THR A 47 -7.94 0.57 -5.72
C THR A 47 -8.57 1.97 -5.69
N GLY A 48 -9.17 2.35 -4.56
CA GLY A 48 -9.77 3.68 -4.38
C GLY A 48 -11.23 3.80 -4.82
N THR A 49 -11.91 2.69 -5.10
CA THR A 49 -13.34 2.65 -5.47
C THR A 49 -14.30 2.49 -4.29
N GLY A 50 -13.79 2.63 -3.04
CA GLY A 50 -14.60 2.44 -1.85
C GLY A 50 -14.93 0.98 -1.52
N LYS A 51 -14.08 0.02 -1.92
CA LYS A 51 -14.22 -1.42 -1.61
C LYS A 51 -14.36 -1.70 -0.11
N THR A 52 -13.64 -0.98 0.74
CA THR A 52 -13.74 -1.14 2.20
C THR A 52 -15.16 -0.96 2.72
N ALA A 53 -15.86 0.08 2.27
CA ALA A 53 -17.27 0.27 2.62
C ALA A 53 -18.17 -0.79 1.94
N ALA A 54 -17.82 -1.22 0.73
CA ALA A 54 -18.58 -2.21 -0.03
C ALA A 54 -18.70 -3.56 0.72
N PHE A 55 -17.63 -4.05 1.35
CA PHE A 55 -17.68 -5.25 2.21
C PHE A 55 -17.91 -4.93 3.69
N GLY A 56 -17.42 -3.79 4.16
CA GLY A 56 -17.40 -3.43 5.57
C GLY A 56 -18.77 -3.09 6.12
N LEU A 57 -19.59 -2.34 5.36
CA LEU A 57 -20.92 -1.95 5.80
C LEU A 57 -21.83 -3.18 6.01
N PRO A 58 -21.94 -4.14 5.06
CA PRO A 58 -22.70 -5.37 5.28
C PRO A 58 -22.25 -6.16 6.52
N ILE A 59 -20.94 -6.27 6.75
CA ILE A 59 -20.39 -6.97 7.93
C ILE A 59 -20.79 -6.27 9.22
N LEU A 60 -20.70 -4.93 9.27
CA LEU A 60 -21.10 -4.14 10.44
C LEU A 60 -22.62 -4.21 10.72
N GLU A 61 -23.44 -4.34 9.68
CA GLU A 61 -24.89 -4.57 9.82
C GLU A 61 -25.20 -5.93 10.46
N LYS A 62 -24.40 -6.95 10.15
CA LYS A 62 -24.68 -8.36 10.51
C LYS A 62 -23.88 -8.90 11.70
N ILE A 63 -22.88 -8.16 12.18
CA ILE A 63 -22.14 -8.55 13.38
C ILE A 63 -23.04 -8.53 14.61
N GLU A 64 -22.86 -9.53 15.46
CA GLU A 64 -23.53 -9.67 16.75
C GLU A 64 -22.67 -9.07 17.85
N ASP A 65 -23.32 -8.66 18.94
CA ASP A 65 -22.63 -8.18 20.14
C ASP A 65 -22.02 -9.38 20.89
N SER A 66 -20.75 -9.65 20.63
CA SER A 66 -19.97 -10.76 21.18
C SER A 66 -18.50 -10.36 21.26
N ARG A 67 -17.74 -11.02 22.13
CA ARG A 67 -16.27 -10.87 22.20
C ARG A 67 -15.52 -11.73 21.18
N ASP A 68 -16.24 -12.60 20.47
CA ASP A 68 -15.64 -13.50 19.50
C ASP A 68 -15.34 -12.84 18.17
N THR A 69 -14.30 -13.36 17.51
CA THR A 69 -13.96 -12.99 16.14
C THR A 69 -14.99 -13.56 15.19
N GLN A 70 -15.75 -12.66 14.56
CA GLN A 70 -16.86 -12.98 13.66
C GLN A 70 -16.52 -12.68 12.20
N ALA A 71 -15.57 -11.77 11.96
CA ALA A 71 -15.10 -11.44 10.63
C ALA A 71 -13.58 -11.37 10.55
N VAL A 72 -13.01 -11.84 9.44
CA VAL A 72 -11.59 -11.68 9.12
C VAL A 72 -11.45 -11.05 7.75
N VAL A 73 -10.59 -10.03 7.67
CA VAL A 73 -10.27 -9.32 6.42
C VAL A 73 -8.80 -9.52 6.12
N ILE A 74 -8.51 -10.31 5.11
CA ILE A 74 -7.15 -10.69 4.72
C ILE A 74 -6.67 -9.73 3.63
N VAL A 75 -5.53 -9.09 3.88
CA VAL A 75 -4.96 -8.05 3.01
C VAL A 75 -3.46 -8.28 2.79
N PRO A 76 -2.89 -7.87 1.64
CA PRO A 76 -1.50 -8.14 1.29
C PRO A 76 -0.45 -7.38 2.12
N THR A 77 -0.78 -6.20 2.66
CA THR A 77 0.22 -5.36 3.34
C THR A 77 -0.23 -4.83 4.70
N ARG A 78 0.78 -4.48 5.51
CA ARG A 78 0.60 -3.93 6.87
C ARG A 78 -0.17 -2.62 6.84
N GLU A 79 0.20 -1.77 5.90
CA GLU A 79 -0.40 -0.46 5.74
C GLU A 79 -1.86 -0.56 5.29
N LEU A 80 -2.18 -1.47 4.36
CA LEU A 80 -3.57 -1.72 3.98
C LEU A 80 -4.37 -2.27 5.17
N ALA A 81 -3.78 -3.13 5.99
CA ALA A 81 -4.43 -3.64 7.20
C ALA A 81 -4.80 -2.52 8.18
N MET A 82 -3.88 -1.57 8.39
CA MET A 82 -4.14 -0.38 9.22
C MET A 82 -5.23 0.49 8.61
N GLN A 83 -5.16 0.77 7.31
CA GLN A 83 -6.14 1.61 6.61
C GLN A 83 -7.56 1.03 6.70
N VAL A 84 -7.71 -0.26 6.35
CA VAL A 84 -8.99 -0.96 6.40
C VAL A 84 -9.53 -0.99 7.83
N ALA A 85 -8.70 -1.29 8.83
CA ALA A 85 -9.14 -1.29 10.22
C ALA A 85 -9.60 0.09 10.70
N ASP A 86 -8.86 1.16 10.36
CA ASP A 86 -9.22 2.52 10.73
C ASP A 86 -10.52 2.99 10.04
N GLU A 87 -10.72 2.61 8.78
CA GLU A 87 -11.93 2.92 8.03
C GLU A 87 -13.16 2.19 8.62
N LEU A 88 -13.03 0.89 8.91
CA LEU A 88 -14.08 0.11 9.58
C LEU A 88 -14.42 0.67 10.98
N LYS A 89 -13.43 1.15 11.74
CA LYS A 89 -13.65 1.81 13.05
C LYS A 89 -14.46 3.10 12.92
N LYS A 90 -14.20 3.89 11.87
CA LYS A 90 -14.98 5.10 11.59
C LYS A 90 -16.43 4.74 11.24
N PHE A 91 -16.64 3.76 10.36
CA PHE A 91 -17.98 3.28 10.01
C PHE A 91 -18.75 2.71 11.20
N SER A 92 -18.08 1.99 12.09
CA SER A 92 -18.72 1.43 13.29
C SER A 92 -19.01 2.49 14.36
N GLY A 93 -18.35 3.64 14.30
CA GLY A 93 -18.41 4.67 15.35
C GLY A 93 -17.79 4.18 16.67
N GLY A 94 -16.84 3.25 16.60
CA GLY A 94 -16.19 2.66 17.78
C GLY A 94 -17.01 1.60 18.54
N ARG A 95 -18.19 1.21 18.04
CA ARG A 95 -19.07 0.22 18.69
C ARG A 95 -18.65 -1.23 18.48
N VAL A 96 -17.77 -1.49 17.51
CA VAL A 96 -17.30 -2.83 17.15
C VAL A 96 -15.80 -2.90 17.38
N GLY A 97 -15.37 -3.95 18.10
CA GLY A 97 -13.97 -4.24 18.35
C GLY A 97 -13.25 -4.67 17.08
N ILE A 98 -12.39 -3.78 16.55
CA ILE A 98 -11.67 -3.98 15.28
C ILE A 98 -10.17 -3.87 15.54
N THR A 99 -9.40 -4.90 15.18
CA THR A 99 -7.94 -4.92 15.37
C THR A 99 -7.21 -5.27 14.07
N ALA A 100 -6.16 -4.51 13.77
CA ALA A 100 -5.22 -4.81 12.68
C ALA A 100 -4.06 -5.66 13.21
N VAL A 101 -3.70 -6.71 12.48
CA VAL A 101 -2.69 -7.70 12.85
C VAL A 101 -1.74 -7.95 11.70
N PHE A 102 -0.45 -7.69 11.89
CA PHE A 102 0.53 -7.81 10.81
C PHE A 102 1.97 -7.95 11.33
N GLY A 103 2.85 -8.46 10.46
CA GLY A 103 4.27 -8.68 10.77
C GLY A 103 5.03 -7.41 11.18
N GLY A 104 6.16 -7.57 11.86
CA GLY A 104 7.09 -6.47 12.18
C GLY A 104 6.63 -5.44 13.21
N GLU A 105 5.43 -5.60 13.79
CA GLU A 105 5.06 -4.94 15.04
C GLU A 105 5.25 -5.90 16.23
N ASN A 106 5.41 -5.32 17.44
CA ASN A 106 5.53 -6.04 18.69
C ASN A 106 4.34 -6.98 18.93
N ILE A 107 4.65 -8.26 19.10
CA ILE A 107 3.66 -9.33 19.21
C ILE A 107 2.78 -9.19 20.46
N LEU A 108 3.36 -8.83 21.61
CA LEU A 108 2.66 -8.70 22.88
C LEU A 108 1.64 -7.55 22.85
N ARG A 109 1.95 -6.49 22.10
CA ARG A 109 1.04 -5.37 21.88
C ARG A 109 -0.18 -5.79 21.06
N GLN A 110 0.01 -6.49 19.94
CA GLN A 110 -1.09 -6.99 19.12
C GLN A 110 -1.95 -8.03 19.87
N ILE A 111 -1.34 -8.91 20.67
CA ILE A 111 -2.07 -9.85 21.54
C ILE A 111 -2.97 -9.09 22.54
N ARG A 112 -2.48 -7.98 23.11
CA ARG A 112 -3.30 -7.15 24.01
C ARG A 112 -4.51 -6.56 23.29
N TYR A 113 -4.31 -6.00 22.10
CA TYR A 113 -5.41 -5.47 21.29
C TYR A 113 -6.44 -6.53 20.90
N LEU A 114 -5.99 -7.74 20.55
CA LEU A 114 -6.89 -8.87 20.28
C LEU A 114 -7.71 -9.28 21.52
N LYS A 115 -7.15 -9.19 22.72
CA LYS A 115 -7.91 -9.48 23.96
C LYS A 115 -8.97 -8.42 24.25
N GLU A 116 -8.75 -7.17 23.87
CA GLU A 116 -9.66 -6.05 24.11
C GLU A 116 -10.74 -5.92 23.02
N ALA A 117 -10.36 -6.11 21.74
CA ALA A 117 -11.21 -5.80 20.59
C ALA A 117 -10.90 -6.72 19.40
N ARG A 118 -11.70 -7.77 19.19
CA ARG A 118 -11.45 -8.76 18.11
C ARG A 118 -12.67 -9.23 17.32
N GLN A 119 -13.80 -8.51 17.35
CA GLN A 119 -14.98 -8.86 16.56
C GLN A 119 -14.67 -8.92 15.06
N ILE A 120 -13.87 -7.95 14.57
CA ILE A 120 -13.28 -7.96 13.24
C ILE A 120 -11.76 -7.94 13.37
N VAL A 121 -11.08 -8.86 12.69
CA VAL A 121 -9.62 -8.86 12.59
C VAL A 121 -9.21 -8.59 11.14
N VAL A 122 -8.42 -7.55 10.93
CA VAL A 122 -7.84 -7.22 9.63
C VAL A 122 -6.38 -7.64 9.65
N ALA A 123 -5.95 -8.54 8.77
CA ALA A 123 -4.62 -9.13 8.91
C ALA A 123 -3.89 -9.41 7.61
N THR A 124 -2.55 -9.38 7.70
CA THR A 124 -1.69 -9.96 6.65
C THR A 124 -1.59 -11.47 6.81
N PRO A 125 -1.57 -12.28 5.72
CA PRO A 125 -1.62 -13.74 5.77
C PRO A 125 -0.63 -14.37 6.75
N GLY A 126 0.67 -14.10 6.63
CA GLY A 126 1.70 -14.74 7.46
C GLY A 126 1.48 -14.52 8.97
N ARG A 127 1.18 -13.29 9.41
CA ARG A 127 0.95 -13.02 10.84
C ARG A 127 -0.34 -13.66 11.35
N MET A 128 -1.38 -13.73 10.51
CA MET A 128 -2.62 -14.40 10.89
C MET A 128 -2.37 -15.89 11.12
N LEU A 129 -1.60 -16.55 10.25
CA LEU A 129 -1.19 -17.93 10.43
C LEU A 129 -0.37 -18.14 11.72
N ASP A 130 0.58 -17.25 12.03
CA ASP A 130 1.33 -17.33 13.28
C ASP A 130 0.37 -17.37 14.49
N TYR A 131 -0.61 -16.45 14.53
CA TYR A 131 -1.58 -16.38 15.64
C TYR A 131 -2.58 -17.52 15.68
N MET A 132 -2.88 -18.13 14.53
CA MET A 132 -3.70 -19.33 14.49
C MET A 132 -2.94 -20.54 15.01
N ARG A 133 -1.66 -20.69 14.63
CA ARG A 133 -0.79 -21.79 15.07
C ARG A 133 -0.54 -21.74 16.58
N ASP A 134 -0.39 -20.55 17.14
CA ASP A 134 -0.17 -20.33 18.57
C ASP A 134 -1.48 -20.27 19.40
N ASP A 135 -2.64 -20.55 18.79
CA ASP A 135 -3.98 -20.48 19.41
C ASP A 135 -4.30 -19.11 20.06
N ILE A 136 -3.69 -18.05 19.52
CA ILE A 136 -3.89 -16.65 19.95
C ILE A 136 -5.18 -16.09 19.33
N LEU A 137 -5.50 -16.51 18.09
CA LEU A 137 -6.65 -16.02 17.34
C LEU A 137 -7.58 -17.19 16.96
N PRO A 138 -8.56 -17.52 17.83
CA PRO A 138 -9.52 -18.57 17.53
C PRO A 138 -10.54 -18.11 16.47
N LEU A 139 -10.69 -18.89 15.40
CA LEU A 139 -11.55 -18.56 14.23
C LEU A 139 -12.87 -19.32 14.16
N HIS A 140 -13.19 -20.15 15.15
CA HIS A 140 -14.36 -21.04 15.13
C HIS A 140 -15.73 -20.32 15.12
N LYS A 141 -15.79 -19.01 15.36
CA LYS A 141 -17.01 -18.17 15.27
C LYS A 141 -17.01 -17.24 14.07
N VAL A 142 -16.01 -17.33 13.19
CA VAL A 142 -15.95 -16.49 12.00
C VAL A 142 -17.04 -16.90 11.02
N ARG A 143 -17.88 -15.94 10.66
CA ARG A 143 -18.96 -16.07 9.68
C ARG A 143 -18.70 -15.28 8.40
N TYR A 144 -17.77 -14.33 8.44
CA TYR A 144 -17.45 -13.45 7.32
C TYR A 144 -15.96 -13.47 7.02
N VAL A 145 -15.60 -13.76 5.77
CA VAL A 145 -14.23 -13.68 5.27
C VAL A 145 -14.18 -12.69 4.10
N VAL A 146 -13.19 -11.82 4.13
CA VAL A 146 -12.89 -10.90 3.02
C VAL A 146 -11.46 -11.14 2.56
N LEU A 147 -11.28 -11.29 1.25
CA LEU A 147 -9.97 -11.28 0.59
C LEU A 147 -9.87 -9.99 -0.23
N ASP A 148 -9.11 -8.99 0.23
CA ASP A 148 -8.96 -7.71 -0.50
C ASP A 148 -7.56 -7.59 -1.12
N GLU A 149 -7.52 -7.10 -2.35
CA GLU A 149 -6.36 -7.15 -3.25
C GLU A 149 -5.82 -8.59 -3.42
N ALA A 150 -6.70 -9.53 -3.77
CA ALA A 150 -6.37 -10.95 -3.87
C ALA A 150 -5.26 -11.26 -4.90
N ASP A 151 -5.31 -10.64 -6.07
CA ASP A 151 -4.26 -10.67 -7.10
C ASP A 151 -2.91 -10.20 -6.56
N ARG A 152 -2.90 -9.21 -5.68
CA ARG A 152 -1.67 -8.77 -5.04
C ARG A 152 -1.14 -9.77 -4.02
N MET A 153 -2.01 -10.48 -3.30
CA MET A 153 -1.58 -11.58 -2.44
C MET A 153 -0.93 -12.70 -3.25
N LEU A 154 -1.40 -12.95 -4.49
CA LEU A 154 -0.73 -13.83 -5.46
C LEU A 154 0.66 -13.32 -5.85
N ASP A 155 0.78 -12.07 -6.26
CA ASP A 155 2.08 -11.47 -6.63
C ASP A 155 3.13 -11.56 -5.50
N MET A 156 2.66 -11.52 -4.24
CA MET A 156 3.51 -11.59 -3.05
C MET A 156 3.79 -13.02 -2.58
N GLY A 157 3.23 -14.04 -3.25
CA GLY A 157 3.42 -15.45 -2.90
C GLY A 157 2.63 -15.91 -1.67
N PHE A 158 1.59 -15.18 -1.26
CA PHE A 158 0.79 -15.50 -0.07
C PHE A 158 -0.38 -16.44 -0.33
N ILE A 159 -0.53 -16.99 -1.54
CA ILE A 159 -1.74 -17.75 -1.89
C ILE A 159 -1.87 -19.04 -1.08
N ASP A 160 -0.77 -19.74 -0.83
CA ASP A 160 -0.84 -20.94 0.00
C ASP A 160 -1.13 -20.60 1.47
N ASP A 161 -0.58 -19.48 1.98
CA ASP A 161 -0.93 -18.97 3.30
C ASP A 161 -2.43 -18.64 3.41
N VAL A 162 -2.99 -17.99 2.38
CA VAL A 162 -4.43 -17.66 2.32
C VAL A 162 -5.27 -18.94 2.29
N LYS A 163 -4.90 -19.95 1.49
CA LYS A 163 -5.61 -21.24 1.47
C LYS A 163 -5.59 -21.90 2.84
N ASP A 164 -4.44 -21.90 3.51
CA ASP A 164 -4.32 -22.46 4.86
C ASP A 164 -5.23 -21.72 5.84
N ILE A 165 -5.30 -20.39 5.79
CA ILE A 165 -6.25 -19.64 6.62
C ILE A 165 -7.68 -20.07 6.34
N LEU A 166 -8.09 -20.10 5.07
CA LEU A 166 -9.46 -20.44 4.67
C LEU A 166 -9.88 -21.85 5.07
N ARG A 167 -8.95 -22.82 5.13
CA ARG A 167 -9.21 -24.19 5.60
C ARG A 167 -9.49 -24.27 7.11
N HIS A 168 -9.02 -23.32 7.90
CA HIS A 168 -9.21 -23.30 9.35
C HIS A 168 -10.42 -22.46 9.77
N VAL A 169 -10.99 -21.67 8.86
CA VAL A 169 -12.24 -20.95 9.09
C VAL A 169 -13.42 -21.92 8.83
N PRO A 170 -14.51 -21.88 9.62
CA PRO A 170 -15.69 -22.70 9.35
C PRO A 170 -16.18 -22.62 7.90
N ASP A 171 -16.63 -23.75 7.34
CA ASP A 171 -17.19 -23.79 5.99
C ASP A 171 -18.52 -23.07 5.88
N ASP A 172 -19.29 -23.00 6.97
CA ASP A 172 -20.52 -22.19 7.05
C ASP A 172 -20.20 -20.72 7.30
N ARG A 173 -19.62 -20.10 6.28
CA ARG A 173 -19.25 -18.68 6.22
C ARG A 173 -19.68 -18.08 4.89
N GLN A 174 -19.83 -16.77 4.90
CA GLN A 174 -19.88 -15.95 3.70
C GLN A 174 -18.46 -15.46 3.35
N THR A 175 -18.04 -15.64 2.10
CA THR A 175 -16.75 -15.19 1.59
C THR A 175 -16.96 -14.12 0.51
N SER A 176 -16.21 -13.02 0.62
CA SER A 176 -16.15 -12.01 -0.42
C SER A 176 -14.70 -11.79 -0.85
N MET A 177 -14.48 -11.68 -2.17
CA MET A 177 -13.17 -11.50 -2.77
C MET A 177 -13.18 -10.24 -3.62
N PHE A 178 -12.22 -9.35 -3.38
CA PHE A 178 -12.04 -8.14 -4.15
C PHE A 178 -10.67 -8.12 -4.78
N SER A 179 -10.63 -7.96 -6.10
CA SER A 179 -9.40 -8.01 -6.88
C SER A 179 -9.45 -7.05 -8.06
N ALA A 180 -8.31 -6.51 -8.51
CA ALA A 180 -8.29 -5.70 -9.73
C ALA A 180 -8.28 -6.59 -10.99
N THR A 181 -7.59 -7.73 -10.89
CA THR A 181 -7.43 -8.72 -11.95
C THR A 181 -7.85 -10.11 -11.46
N MET A 182 -8.13 -11.02 -12.40
CA MET A 182 -8.56 -12.40 -12.10
C MET A 182 -7.67 -13.40 -12.85
N PRO A 183 -6.37 -13.51 -12.50
CA PRO A 183 -5.51 -14.55 -13.06
C PRO A 183 -5.99 -15.94 -12.64
N HIS A 184 -5.54 -16.97 -13.35
CA HIS A 184 -6.00 -18.36 -13.17
C HIS A 184 -5.99 -18.81 -11.70
N ASP A 185 -4.95 -18.48 -10.93
CA ASP A 185 -4.84 -18.90 -9.54
C ASP A 185 -5.85 -18.20 -8.61
N ILE A 186 -6.25 -16.98 -8.91
CA ILE A 186 -7.31 -16.27 -8.17
C ILE A 186 -8.68 -16.85 -8.53
N VAL A 187 -8.90 -17.18 -9.81
CA VAL A 187 -10.14 -17.88 -10.23
C VAL A 187 -10.24 -19.24 -9.55
N LYS A 188 -9.13 -19.98 -9.48
CA LYS A 188 -9.07 -21.27 -8.77
C LYS A 188 -9.29 -21.12 -7.27
N LEU A 189 -8.67 -20.12 -6.64
CA LEU A 189 -8.91 -19.82 -5.22
C LEU A 189 -10.39 -19.53 -4.94
N ALA A 190 -11.05 -18.75 -5.79
CA ALA A 190 -12.48 -18.47 -5.65
C ALA A 190 -13.33 -19.74 -5.84
N HIS A 191 -13.02 -20.56 -6.84
CA HIS A 191 -13.70 -21.83 -7.09
C HIS A 191 -13.59 -22.80 -5.89
N ASP A 192 -12.40 -22.88 -5.28
CA ASP A 192 -12.13 -23.86 -4.23
C ASP A 192 -12.71 -23.45 -2.85
N PHE A 193 -12.91 -22.15 -2.60
CA PHE A 193 -13.23 -21.63 -1.27
C PHE A 193 -14.50 -20.76 -1.15
N MET A 194 -15.22 -20.51 -2.25
CA MET A 194 -16.44 -19.69 -2.26
C MET A 194 -17.66 -20.49 -2.74
N LYS A 195 -18.85 -20.17 -2.22
CA LYS A 195 -20.11 -20.85 -2.52
C LYS A 195 -20.91 -20.07 -3.57
N HIS A 196 -20.93 -20.55 -4.81
CA HIS A 196 -21.68 -19.94 -5.93
C HIS A 196 -21.58 -18.40 -5.97
N PRO A 197 -20.36 -17.83 -6.05
CA PRO A 197 -20.18 -16.41 -5.87
C PRO A 197 -20.77 -15.59 -7.02
N GLU A 198 -21.48 -14.52 -6.67
CA GLU A 198 -21.95 -13.52 -7.63
C GLU A 198 -20.76 -12.69 -8.12
N LYS A 199 -20.61 -12.55 -9.43
CA LYS A 199 -19.53 -11.77 -10.04
C LYS A 199 -20.02 -10.36 -10.33
N VAL A 200 -19.43 -9.39 -9.64
CA VAL A 200 -19.67 -7.97 -9.87
C VAL A 200 -18.41 -7.39 -10.51
N ILE A 201 -18.52 -7.02 -11.79
CA ILE A 201 -17.44 -6.37 -12.53
C ILE A 201 -17.83 -4.92 -12.72
N VAL A 202 -17.15 -4.02 -12.02
CA VAL A 202 -17.28 -2.59 -12.26
C VAL A 202 -16.19 -2.23 -13.26
N SER A 203 -16.55 -2.26 -14.55
CA SER A 203 -15.65 -1.90 -15.64
C SER A 203 -15.28 -0.42 -15.58
N LYS A 204 -14.11 -0.13 -16.12
CA LYS A 204 -13.45 1.18 -16.22
C LYS A 204 -14.28 2.32 -16.81
N ASP A 205 -15.45 2.04 -17.38
CA ASP A 205 -16.23 3.06 -18.07
C ASP A 205 -16.88 4.05 -17.08
N GLU A 206 -17.00 3.69 -15.78
CA GLU A 206 -17.53 4.58 -14.74
C GLU A 206 -16.47 5.22 -13.82
N ILE A 207 -15.27 4.62 -13.64
CA ILE A 207 -14.11 5.37 -13.12
C ILE A 207 -13.45 5.99 -14.32
N SER A 208 -14.11 7.00 -14.83
CA SER A 208 -13.69 7.66 -16.02
C SER A 208 -12.28 8.25 -15.78
N ASN A 209 -11.30 7.72 -16.52
CA ASN A 209 -10.07 8.46 -16.83
C ASN A 209 -10.38 9.79 -17.56
N ILE A 210 -11.66 10.18 -17.74
CA ILE A 210 -12.13 11.47 -18.25
C ILE A 210 -11.53 12.61 -17.43
N ASP A 211 -11.36 12.42 -16.10
CA ASP A 211 -10.82 13.47 -15.24
C ASP A 211 -9.28 13.53 -15.23
N ILE A 212 -8.57 12.59 -15.87
CA ILE A 212 -7.11 12.62 -15.99
C ILE A 212 -6.71 13.02 -17.40
N LYS A 213 -6.11 14.20 -17.54
CA LYS A 213 -5.41 14.60 -18.77
C LYS A 213 -4.07 13.87 -18.84
N GLN A 214 -3.96 12.98 -19.82
CA GLN A 214 -2.80 12.11 -19.99
C GLN A 214 -1.93 12.60 -21.15
N TYR A 215 -0.63 12.70 -20.88
CA TYR A 215 0.35 13.20 -21.80
C TYR A 215 1.56 12.27 -21.89
N TYR A 216 2.24 12.30 -23.03
CA TYR A 216 3.57 11.70 -23.17
C TYR A 216 4.54 12.66 -23.84
N MET A 217 5.82 12.49 -23.52
CA MET A 217 6.92 13.26 -24.09
C MET A 217 7.99 12.30 -24.59
N GLU A 218 8.30 12.37 -25.88
CA GLU A 218 9.42 11.63 -26.45
C GLU A 218 10.71 12.43 -26.30
N MET A 219 11.73 11.80 -25.73
CA MET A 219 13.01 12.46 -25.48
C MET A 219 14.15 11.45 -25.39
N ARG A 220 15.39 11.93 -25.37
CA ARG A 220 16.55 11.08 -25.08
C ARG A 220 16.70 10.92 -23.56
N GLN A 221 17.44 9.89 -23.14
CA GLN A 221 17.57 9.55 -21.73
C GLN A 221 18.27 10.69 -20.95
N GLU A 222 19.25 11.33 -21.58
CA GLU A 222 20.01 12.47 -21.06
C GLU A 222 19.16 13.73 -20.85
N ASP A 223 18.06 13.89 -21.59
CA ASP A 223 17.19 15.07 -21.51
C ASP A 223 16.18 14.99 -20.36
N LYS A 224 15.89 13.78 -19.86
CA LYS A 224 14.81 13.54 -18.88
C LYS A 224 14.94 14.38 -17.62
N LEU A 225 16.15 14.52 -17.06
CA LEU A 225 16.35 15.27 -15.82
C LEU A 225 16.07 16.77 -16.02
N ASN A 226 16.54 17.35 -17.13
CA ASN A 226 16.27 18.75 -17.44
C ASN A 226 14.78 18.97 -17.71
N GLN A 227 14.14 18.04 -18.41
CA GLN A 227 12.70 18.12 -18.65
C GLN A 227 11.89 17.98 -17.37
N LEU A 228 12.30 17.10 -16.46
CA LEU A 228 11.69 16.97 -15.14
C LEU A 228 11.78 18.29 -14.37
N CYS A 229 12.98 18.89 -14.31
CA CYS A 229 13.18 20.18 -13.66
C CYS A 229 12.25 21.26 -14.24
N ASN A 230 12.03 21.29 -15.56
CA ASN A 230 11.18 22.30 -16.21
C ASN A 230 9.71 22.15 -15.79
N ILE A 231 9.24 20.91 -15.66
CA ILE A 231 7.84 20.61 -15.36
C ILE A 231 7.50 20.89 -13.89
N ILE A 232 8.44 20.63 -12.97
CA ILE A 232 8.19 20.71 -11.52
C ILE A 232 8.46 22.11 -10.91
N GLN A 233 8.84 23.11 -11.72
CA GLN A 233 9.13 24.47 -11.22
C GLN A 233 7.92 25.17 -10.60
N ASP A 234 6.72 24.75 -10.95
CA ASP A 234 5.49 25.31 -10.38
C ASP A 234 5.18 24.77 -8.97
N GLU A 235 6.03 23.89 -8.44
CA GLU A 235 5.95 23.29 -7.10
C GLU A 235 4.58 22.69 -6.76
N LYS A 236 3.77 22.35 -7.78
CA LYS A 236 2.51 21.65 -7.56
C LYS A 236 2.75 20.30 -6.95
N LYS A 237 1.78 19.83 -6.16
CA LYS A 237 1.87 18.53 -5.51
C LYS A 237 2.02 17.44 -6.57
N THR A 238 3.20 16.83 -6.63
CA THR A 238 3.65 15.96 -7.73
C THR A 238 4.30 14.70 -7.19
N ILE A 239 3.96 13.55 -7.78
CA ILE A 239 4.71 12.30 -7.59
C ILE A 239 5.45 11.94 -8.86
N VAL A 240 6.74 11.63 -8.75
CA VAL A 240 7.61 11.21 -9.84
C VAL A 240 7.99 9.75 -9.66
N PHE A 241 7.50 8.88 -10.56
CA PHE A 241 7.77 7.45 -10.52
C PHE A 241 8.99 7.06 -11.33
N CYS A 242 9.89 6.30 -10.70
CA CYS A 242 11.10 5.74 -11.30
C CYS A 242 11.12 4.22 -11.15
N ALA A 243 11.77 3.53 -12.09
CA ALA A 243 11.78 2.06 -12.13
C ALA A 243 12.61 1.42 -11.00
N ALA A 244 13.62 2.12 -10.46
CA ALA A 244 14.57 1.54 -9.51
C ALA A 244 14.92 2.48 -8.35
N LYS A 245 15.17 1.91 -7.17
CA LYS A 245 15.56 2.63 -5.94
C LYS A 245 16.82 3.48 -6.12
N ILE A 246 17.80 2.99 -6.89
CA ILE A 246 19.05 3.73 -7.16
C ILE A 246 18.75 4.98 -7.99
N ARG A 247 17.82 4.89 -8.94
CA ARG A 247 17.38 6.05 -9.75
C ARG A 247 16.63 7.06 -8.89
N VAL A 248 15.74 6.61 -8.01
CA VAL A 248 15.04 7.48 -7.05
C VAL A 248 16.03 8.33 -6.25
N LYS A 249 17.05 7.68 -5.64
CA LYS A 249 18.08 8.39 -4.87
C LYS A 249 18.86 9.39 -5.73
N ARG A 250 19.34 8.94 -6.90
CA ARG A 250 20.12 9.79 -7.80
C ARG A 250 19.34 11.01 -8.28
N ILE A 251 18.07 10.84 -8.66
CA ILE A 251 17.23 11.94 -9.13
C ILE A 251 16.97 12.93 -7.98
N ALA A 252 16.66 12.45 -6.78
CA ALA A 252 16.46 13.32 -5.62
C ALA A 252 17.71 14.15 -5.30
N GLU A 253 18.89 13.53 -5.27
CA GLU A 253 20.16 14.22 -5.06
C GLU A 253 20.44 15.29 -6.12
N GLU A 254 20.19 14.98 -7.40
CA GLU A 254 20.39 15.94 -8.49
C GLU A 254 19.37 17.09 -8.45
N LEU A 255 18.12 16.83 -8.04
CA LEU A 255 17.11 17.86 -7.85
C LEU A 255 17.46 18.78 -6.67
N HIS A 256 17.94 18.24 -5.54
CA HIS A 256 18.44 19.05 -4.42
C HIS A 256 19.61 19.94 -4.82
N LYS A 257 20.58 19.44 -5.59
CA LYS A 257 21.70 20.25 -6.13
C LYS A 257 21.23 21.40 -7.01
N ARG A 258 20.06 21.25 -7.64
CA ARG A 258 19.44 22.26 -8.50
C ARG A 258 18.47 23.18 -7.74
N GLY A 259 18.35 23.01 -6.43
CA GLY A 259 17.55 23.88 -5.55
C GLY A 259 16.08 23.48 -5.39
N PHE A 260 15.67 22.31 -5.87
CA PHE A 260 14.30 21.82 -5.65
C PHE A 260 14.17 21.16 -4.29
N GLU A 261 13.10 21.45 -3.55
CA GLU A 261 12.73 20.72 -2.34
C GLU A 261 11.95 19.45 -2.73
N VAL A 262 12.63 18.31 -2.60
CA VAL A 262 12.06 16.99 -2.93
C VAL A 262 12.31 15.99 -1.81
N GLU A 263 11.39 15.05 -1.65
CA GLU A 263 11.57 13.88 -0.81
C GLU A 263 11.61 12.61 -1.65
N ALA A 264 12.25 11.57 -1.13
CA ALA A 264 12.46 10.30 -1.84
C ALA A 264 11.91 9.14 -1.04
N ILE A 265 11.23 8.20 -1.71
CA ILE A 265 10.70 7.00 -1.06
C ILE A 265 10.88 5.73 -1.91
N HIS A 266 11.49 4.70 -1.33
CA HIS A 266 11.74 3.42 -2.01
C HIS A 266 11.69 2.22 -1.04
N GLY A 267 11.70 1.00 -1.58
CA GLY A 267 11.51 -0.24 -0.80
C GLY A 267 12.52 -0.51 0.31
N ASP A 268 13.78 -0.10 0.17
CA ASP A 268 14.82 -0.32 1.20
C ASP A 268 14.73 0.62 2.42
N MET A 269 13.77 1.56 2.46
CA MET A 269 13.66 2.47 3.60
C MET A 269 13.00 1.80 4.79
N GLU A 270 13.47 2.11 5.99
CA GLU A 270 12.79 1.67 7.20
C GLU A 270 11.38 2.27 7.29
N GLN A 271 10.45 1.52 7.87
CA GLN A 271 9.04 1.93 7.92
C GLN A 271 8.84 3.29 8.59
N ASN A 272 9.56 3.57 9.68
CA ASN A 272 9.47 4.86 10.37
C ASN A 272 9.89 6.04 9.48
N GLN A 273 10.91 5.83 8.62
CA GLN A 273 11.34 6.83 7.65
C GLN A 273 10.28 7.02 6.57
N ARG A 274 9.71 5.92 6.03
CA ARG A 274 8.61 5.95 5.06
C ARG A 274 7.41 6.73 5.59
N THR A 275 6.96 6.43 6.81
CA THR A 275 5.83 7.11 7.47
C THR A 275 6.09 8.61 7.62
N ARG A 276 7.31 8.99 8.03
CA ARG A 276 7.69 10.40 8.16
C ARG A 276 7.64 11.15 6.83
N VAL A 277 8.29 10.62 5.79
CA VAL A 277 8.32 11.22 4.45
C VAL A 277 6.89 11.44 3.93
N ILE A 278 6.02 10.46 4.13
CA ILE A 278 4.61 10.55 3.71
C ILE A 278 3.84 11.58 4.52
N SER A 279 4.08 11.66 5.84
CA SER A 279 3.49 12.68 6.70
C SER A 279 3.90 14.09 6.26
N ASP A 280 5.19 14.30 5.98
CA ASP A 280 5.72 15.58 5.52
C ASP A 280 5.13 15.97 4.16
N PHE A 281 5.04 15.02 3.23
CA PHE A 281 4.39 15.22 1.93
C PHE A 281 2.89 15.52 2.06
N LYS A 282 2.18 14.82 2.95
CA LYS A 282 0.76 15.08 3.23
C LYS A 282 0.54 16.50 3.76
N ALA A 283 1.35 16.91 4.73
CA ALA A 283 1.30 18.23 5.36
C ALA A 283 1.66 19.38 4.39
N GLY A 284 2.28 19.09 3.25
CA GLY A 284 2.73 20.12 2.31
C GLY A 284 4.08 20.72 2.67
N ASN A 285 4.84 20.08 3.58
CA ASN A 285 6.21 20.44 3.89
C ASN A 285 7.14 20.18 2.69
N THR A 286 6.72 19.31 1.78
CA THR A 286 7.37 19.06 0.49
C THR A 286 6.29 18.74 -0.52
N ASN A 287 6.36 19.34 -1.71
CA ASN A 287 5.37 19.16 -2.76
C ASN A 287 5.78 18.15 -3.84
N ILE A 288 7.03 17.70 -3.85
CA ILE A 288 7.55 16.77 -4.87
C ILE A 288 8.08 15.50 -4.19
N LEU A 289 7.49 14.37 -4.56
CA LEU A 289 7.88 13.05 -4.05
C LEU A 289 8.41 12.17 -5.18
N ILE A 290 9.67 11.72 -5.06
CA ILE A 290 10.27 10.77 -6.00
C ILE A 290 10.10 9.36 -5.43
N ALA A 291 9.47 8.46 -6.18
CA ALA A 291 9.06 7.15 -5.68
C ALA A 291 9.31 5.99 -6.65
N THR A 292 9.48 4.78 -6.10
CA THR A 292 9.32 3.52 -6.86
C THR A 292 7.90 2.99 -6.75
N ASP A 293 7.47 2.15 -7.69
CA ASP A 293 6.15 1.49 -7.68
C ASP A 293 5.90 0.63 -6.43
N VAL A 294 6.96 0.05 -5.86
CA VAL A 294 6.89 -0.78 -4.64
C VAL A 294 6.34 0.01 -3.45
N VAL A 295 6.51 1.34 -3.45
CA VAL A 295 6.09 2.19 -2.33
C VAL A 295 4.68 2.73 -2.53
N SER A 296 4.26 3.00 -3.77
CA SER A 296 2.89 3.46 -4.05
C SER A 296 1.84 2.37 -3.88
N ARG A 297 2.27 1.11 -3.85
CA ARG A 297 1.44 -0.04 -3.51
C ARG A 297 1.52 -0.26 -2.00
N GLY A 298 0.49 0.12 -1.25
CA GLY A 298 0.35 -0.17 0.19
C GLY A 298 0.47 1.05 1.10
N ILE A 299 1.28 2.05 0.81
CA ILE A 299 1.25 3.30 1.57
C ILE A 299 0.07 4.16 1.09
N ASP A 300 -0.63 4.80 2.03
CA ASP A 300 -1.59 5.88 1.78
C ASP A 300 -0.90 7.11 1.19
N VAL A 301 -0.40 6.98 -0.04
CA VAL A 301 0.21 8.08 -0.78
C VAL A 301 -0.93 9.01 -1.20
N PRO A 302 -0.93 10.27 -0.74
CA PRO A 302 -2.04 11.19 -0.93
C PRO A 302 -2.28 11.48 -2.41
N THR A 303 -3.51 11.83 -2.73
CA THR A 303 -3.88 12.33 -4.06
C THR A 303 -3.05 13.57 -4.39
N VAL A 304 -2.53 13.60 -5.62
CA VAL A 304 -1.71 14.70 -6.14
C VAL A 304 -2.34 15.33 -7.37
N GLU A 305 -1.93 16.55 -7.68
CA GLU A 305 -2.35 17.25 -8.90
C GLU A 305 -1.69 16.67 -10.14
N ARG A 306 -0.44 16.20 -10.00
CA ARG A 306 0.36 15.69 -11.10
C ARG A 306 1.08 14.40 -10.78
N VAL A 307 1.02 13.46 -11.72
CA VAL A 307 1.84 12.26 -11.73
C VAL A 307 2.80 12.33 -12.92
N ILE A 308 4.09 12.10 -12.66
CA ILE A 308 5.12 12.00 -13.71
C ILE A 308 5.70 10.60 -13.67
N SER A 309 5.57 9.86 -14.77
CA SER A 309 6.31 8.61 -14.96
C SER A 309 7.63 8.92 -15.65
N TYR A 310 8.69 9.07 -14.85
CA TYR A 310 10.04 9.36 -15.35
C TYR A 310 10.59 8.18 -16.16
N ASP A 311 10.25 6.96 -15.76
CA ASP A 311 10.53 5.73 -16.49
C ASP A 311 9.22 5.09 -16.95
N VAL A 312 9.20 4.54 -18.16
CA VAL A 312 8.05 3.77 -18.65
C VAL A 312 7.90 2.52 -17.77
N PRO A 313 6.70 2.24 -17.23
CA PRO A 313 6.49 1.04 -16.44
C PRO A 313 6.60 -0.20 -17.34
N ASN A 314 7.13 -1.29 -16.78
CA ASN A 314 7.27 -2.56 -17.50
C ASN A 314 5.93 -3.28 -17.71
N GLU A 315 4.90 -2.88 -16.98
CA GLU A 315 3.56 -3.47 -17.04
C GLU A 315 2.52 -2.37 -17.20
N VAL A 316 1.51 -2.64 -18.03
CA VAL A 316 0.37 -1.75 -18.24
C VAL A 316 -0.37 -1.45 -16.93
N MET A 317 -0.54 -2.45 -16.06
CA MET A 317 -1.22 -2.24 -14.77
C MET A 317 -0.48 -1.28 -13.86
N ALA A 318 0.86 -1.29 -13.87
CA ALA A 318 1.65 -0.33 -13.12
C ALA A 318 1.41 1.11 -13.61
N TYR A 319 1.22 1.34 -14.91
CA TYR A 319 0.82 2.66 -15.43
C TYR A 319 -0.51 3.12 -14.80
N PHE A 320 -1.54 2.28 -14.79
CA PHE A 320 -2.84 2.64 -14.19
C PHE A 320 -2.73 2.92 -12.69
N HIS A 321 -1.93 2.13 -11.95
CA HIS A 321 -1.70 2.36 -10.52
C HIS A 321 -1.01 3.69 -10.23
N ARG A 322 -0.09 4.13 -11.12
CA ARG A 322 0.58 5.43 -11.02
C ARG A 322 -0.39 6.57 -11.26
N ILE A 323 -1.11 6.57 -12.38
CA ILE A 323 -2.01 7.69 -12.73
C ILE A 323 -3.21 7.77 -11.79
N GLY A 324 -3.65 6.65 -11.21
CA GLY A 324 -4.70 6.62 -10.18
C GLY A 324 -4.33 7.31 -8.86
N ARG A 325 -3.13 7.91 -8.76
CA ARG A 325 -2.71 8.81 -7.66
C ARG A 325 -3.12 10.26 -7.90
N THR A 326 -3.66 10.60 -9.06
CA THR A 326 -4.29 11.89 -9.34
C THR A 326 -5.79 11.71 -9.62
N ALA A 327 -6.50 12.81 -9.83
CA ALA A 327 -7.94 12.87 -10.09
C ALA A 327 -8.81 12.06 -9.11
N ARG A 328 -8.72 12.37 -7.81
CA ARG A 328 -9.67 11.85 -6.80
C ARG A 328 -10.48 13.01 -6.21
N ALA A 329 -11.68 12.71 -5.72
CA ALA A 329 -12.61 13.67 -5.11
C ALA A 329 -13.04 14.82 -6.06
N GLY A 330 -13.32 14.51 -7.33
CA GLY A 330 -13.90 15.43 -8.30
C GLY A 330 -12.98 16.51 -8.87
N LYS A 331 -11.66 16.42 -8.63
CA LYS A 331 -10.66 17.34 -9.20
C LYS A 331 -10.00 16.75 -10.45
N MET A 332 -9.71 17.59 -11.43
CA MET A 332 -8.98 17.20 -12.64
C MET A 332 -7.51 16.89 -12.31
N GLY A 333 -6.98 15.78 -12.84
CA GLY A 333 -5.62 15.31 -12.64
C GLY A 333 -4.78 15.35 -13.91
N HIS A 334 -3.46 15.39 -13.75
CA HIS A 334 -2.52 15.37 -14.87
C HIS A 334 -1.55 14.19 -14.76
N SER A 335 -1.36 13.44 -15.86
CA SER A 335 -0.33 12.41 -15.98
C SER A 335 0.62 12.74 -17.13
N ILE A 336 1.93 12.65 -16.89
CA ILE A 336 2.96 12.84 -17.92
C ILE A 336 3.89 11.62 -17.93
N LEU A 337 4.03 10.97 -19.08
CA LEU A 337 4.92 9.83 -19.29
C LEU A 337 6.13 10.22 -20.14
N PHE A 338 7.34 9.99 -19.65
CA PHE A 338 8.56 10.16 -20.44
C PHE A 338 8.87 8.88 -21.20
N VAL A 339 8.99 8.99 -22.53
CA VAL A 339 9.22 7.86 -23.43
C VAL A 339 10.57 8.05 -24.14
N THR A 340 11.48 7.10 -23.96
CA THR A 340 12.72 6.99 -24.74
C THR A 340 12.54 5.95 -25.84
N ASN A 341 13.40 5.99 -26.86
CA ASN A 341 13.32 5.07 -28.00
C ASN A 341 13.28 3.59 -27.61
N GLU A 342 14.00 3.21 -26.55
CA GLU A 342 14.07 1.82 -26.06
C GLU A 342 12.73 1.31 -25.47
N TYR A 343 11.85 2.19 -25.00
CA TYR A 343 10.57 1.84 -24.38
C TYR A 343 9.35 2.08 -25.29
N LYS A 344 9.54 2.32 -26.59
CA LYS A 344 8.43 2.55 -27.53
C LYS A 344 7.42 1.40 -27.55
N ARG A 345 7.89 0.14 -27.56
CA ARG A 345 7.00 -1.04 -27.54
C ARG A 345 6.14 -1.11 -26.28
N ALA A 346 6.74 -0.95 -25.11
CA ALA A 346 6.02 -0.93 -23.84
C ALA A 346 5.02 0.24 -23.78
N PHE A 347 5.38 1.40 -24.32
CA PHE A 347 4.46 2.53 -24.45
C PHE A 347 3.28 2.25 -25.40
N ASP A 348 3.52 1.58 -26.53
CA ASP A 348 2.44 1.22 -27.47
C ASP A 348 1.43 0.26 -26.85
N GLU A 349 1.89 -0.68 -26.00
CA GLU A 349 1.01 -1.56 -25.22
C GLU A 349 0.16 -0.76 -24.22
N ILE A 350 0.79 0.16 -23.46
CA ILE A 350 0.07 1.07 -22.54
C ILE A 350 -0.98 1.87 -23.31
N ARG A 351 -0.61 2.44 -24.47
CA ARG A 351 -1.50 3.27 -25.28
C ARG A 351 -2.70 2.48 -25.80
N ARG A 352 -2.49 1.22 -26.21
CA ARG A 352 -3.57 0.32 -26.67
C ARG A 352 -4.59 0.03 -25.56
N GLU A 353 -4.11 -0.22 -24.35
CA GLU A 353 -4.95 -0.57 -23.19
C GLU A 353 -5.59 0.65 -22.49
N THR A 354 -5.06 1.86 -22.73
CA THR A 354 -5.50 3.07 -22.03
C THR A 354 -6.87 3.56 -22.47
N LYS A 355 -7.40 3.14 -23.63
CA LYS A 355 -8.71 3.53 -24.22
C LYS A 355 -8.99 5.04 -24.35
N VAL A 356 -8.15 5.89 -23.76
CA VAL A 356 -8.15 7.36 -23.80
C VAL A 356 -6.92 7.82 -24.57
N ASN A 357 -7.06 8.91 -25.33
CA ASN A 357 -5.95 9.47 -26.10
C ASN A 357 -4.88 10.09 -25.18
N ILE A 358 -3.69 9.47 -25.12
CA ILE A 358 -2.52 10.04 -24.46
C ILE A 358 -1.91 11.08 -25.41
N GLN A 359 -2.05 12.36 -25.08
CA GLN A 359 -1.65 13.46 -25.97
C GLN A 359 -0.13 13.65 -25.97
N LYS A 360 0.46 13.87 -27.16
CA LYS A 360 1.88 14.20 -27.26
C LYS A 360 2.09 15.64 -26.82
N LEU A 361 2.99 15.87 -25.86
CA LEU A 361 3.48 17.21 -25.55
C LEU A 361 4.79 17.50 -26.31
N PRO A 362 5.00 18.75 -26.75
CA PRO A 362 6.25 19.14 -27.37
C PRO A 362 7.39 19.09 -26.35
N THR A 363 8.52 18.53 -26.77
CA THR A 363 9.75 18.50 -25.96
C THR A 363 10.48 19.83 -26.15
N ASN A 364 10.08 20.86 -25.42
CA ASN A 364 10.80 22.14 -25.41
C ASN A 364 12.08 22.00 -24.59
N ILE A 365 13.18 21.65 -25.25
CA ILE A 365 14.49 21.45 -24.61
C ILE A 365 15.05 22.80 -24.19
N VAL A 366 14.78 23.23 -22.95
CA VAL A 366 15.53 24.32 -22.31
C VAL A 366 16.88 23.75 -21.88
N ARG A 367 17.93 23.99 -22.67
CA ARG A 367 19.30 23.50 -22.41
C ARG A 367 20.03 24.26 -21.30
N ASN A 368 19.52 25.43 -20.90
CA ASN A 368 20.13 26.27 -19.87
C ASN A 368 19.22 26.39 -18.65
N PHE A 369 19.47 25.59 -17.63
CA PHE A 369 19.01 25.93 -16.29
C PHE A 369 20.00 26.93 -15.69
N PRO A 370 19.56 28.14 -15.28
CA PRO A 370 20.39 28.94 -14.40
C PRO A 370 20.59 28.13 -13.12
N VAL A 371 21.84 27.77 -12.83
CA VAL A 371 22.21 27.33 -11.49
C VAL A 371 21.79 28.46 -10.56
N VAL A 372 20.77 28.24 -9.75
CA VAL A 372 20.44 29.17 -8.67
C VAL A 372 21.64 29.14 -7.74
N ARG A 373 22.55 30.11 -7.90
CA ARG A 373 23.54 30.43 -6.88
C ARG A 373 22.73 30.88 -5.69
N THR A 374 22.47 29.98 -4.74
CA THR A 374 21.98 30.37 -3.42
C THR A 374 22.97 31.39 -2.89
N SER A 375 22.56 32.66 -2.87
CA SER A 375 23.19 33.67 -2.04
C SER A 375 23.21 33.11 -0.62
N ASN A 376 24.37 33.22 0.03
CA ASN A 376 24.58 32.87 1.43
C ASN A 376 23.47 33.48 2.30
N LYS A 377 22.38 32.73 2.51
CA LYS A 377 21.50 32.92 3.65
C LYS A 377 21.91 31.85 4.64
N ASN A 378 22.51 32.31 5.72
CA ASN A 378 22.87 31.54 6.90
C ASN A 378 21.71 30.62 7.32
N PHE A 379 21.75 29.35 6.90
CA PHE A 379 20.98 28.29 7.53
C PHE A 379 21.73 27.83 8.78
N GLY A 380 21.57 28.62 9.85
CA GLY A 380 21.79 28.14 11.19
C GLY A 380 20.74 27.09 11.54
N GLY A 381 21.18 25.85 11.77
CA GLY A 381 20.47 24.89 12.63
C GLY A 381 19.60 23.84 11.95
N ARG A 382 20.22 22.71 11.58
CA ARG A 382 19.99 21.36 12.18
C ARG A 382 20.55 20.29 11.24
N ARG A 383 21.85 20.01 11.39
CA ARG A 383 22.47 18.79 10.87
C ARG A 383 21.91 17.58 11.63
N ARG A 384 21.12 16.73 10.96
CA ARG A 384 20.97 15.31 11.30
C ARG A 384 20.71 14.49 10.03
N TYR A 385 21.78 14.16 9.33
CA TYR A 385 21.86 12.88 8.64
C TYR A 385 23.01 12.09 9.25
N GLY A 386 22.69 10.88 9.70
CA GLY A 386 23.60 9.95 10.36
C GLY A 386 24.76 9.57 9.46
N ARG A 387 25.95 9.59 10.04
CA ARG A 387 27.21 9.14 9.46
C ARG A 387 27.06 7.69 8.99
N PHE A 388 27.19 7.46 7.68
CA PHE A 388 27.36 6.12 7.11
C PHE A 388 28.69 5.54 7.61
N ASN A 389 28.62 4.35 8.23
CA ASN A 389 29.78 3.58 8.63
C ASN A 389 30.47 3.04 7.37
N LYS A 390 31.70 3.51 7.13
CA LYS A 390 32.58 3.00 6.08
C LYS A 390 33.21 1.72 6.62
N GLU A 391 32.94 0.59 5.97
CA GLU A 391 33.65 -0.67 6.16
C GLU A 391 35.16 -0.42 6.11
N ARG A 392 35.86 -0.78 7.20
CA ARG A 392 37.32 -0.78 7.24
C ARG A 392 37.81 -2.15 6.77
N GLY A 393 38.52 -2.13 5.64
CA GLY A 393 39.25 -3.25 5.09
C GLY A 393 40.37 -3.73 6.01
N PHE A 394 40.66 -5.01 5.85
CA PHE A 394 41.77 -5.75 6.41
C PHE A 394 43.12 -5.12 6.07
N GLY A 395 44.00 -5.01 7.06
CA GLY A 395 45.42 -4.68 6.91
C GLY A 395 46.22 -5.27 8.06
N ARG A 396 47.07 -6.26 7.75
CA ARG A 396 48.00 -6.98 8.64
C ARG A 396 49.29 -6.17 8.91
N SER A 397 50.04 -6.65 9.91
CA SER A 397 51.43 -6.34 10.33
C SER A 397 51.59 -5.15 11.27
N GLY A 398 52.33 -5.18 12.37
CA GLY A 398 53.19 -6.19 13.00
C GLY A 398 54.05 -5.51 14.09
N LEU A 399 54.59 -6.33 15.00
CA LEU A 399 55.72 -6.10 15.94
C LEU A 399 55.44 -5.78 17.43
N ASP A 400 55.86 -6.76 18.26
CA ASP A 400 56.71 -6.69 19.49
C ASP A 400 56.25 -5.84 20.71
N LYS A 401 56.29 -6.26 21.98
CA LYS A 401 56.82 -7.43 22.73
C LYS A 401 56.36 -7.33 24.24
N PRO A 402 56.83 -8.12 25.24
CA PRO A 402 55.97 -8.96 26.10
C PRO A 402 56.01 -8.68 27.63
N HIS A 403 55.13 -9.32 28.42
CA HIS A 403 55.43 -9.86 29.78
C HIS A 403 54.36 -10.88 30.23
N GLN A 404 54.73 -12.17 30.37
CA GLN A 404 54.87 -12.96 31.63
C GLN A 404 53.58 -13.10 32.47
N ARG A 405 52.91 -14.26 32.47
CA ARG A 405 53.13 -15.55 33.19
C ARG A 405 52.45 -15.62 34.58
N GLY A 406 51.59 -16.64 34.72
CA GLY A 406 50.99 -17.16 35.96
C GLY A 406 49.56 -17.61 35.64
N GLY A 407 49.17 -18.88 35.54
CA GLY A 407 49.35 -19.99 36.47
C GLY A 407 47.97 -20.64 36.66
N ARG A 408 47.75 -21.82 36.08
CA ARG A 408 46.58 -22.74 36.21
C ARG A 408 46.46 -23.32 37.66
N PRO A 409 45.52 -24.23 38.03
CA PRO A 409 44.32 -24.78 37.35
C PRO A 409 43.04 -25.01 38.22
N SER A 410 41.91 -25.23 37.53
CA SER A 410 40.86 -26.29 37.68
C SER A 410 40.51 -26.93 39.04
N ARG A 411 39.20 -26.95 39.37
CA ARG A 411 38.31 -28.07 39.79
C ARG A 411 36.98 -27.43 40.26
N GLY A 412 35.77 -27.88 39.90
CA GLY A 412 35.25 -29.23 40.01
C GLY A 412 33.84 -29.35 39.43
N ARG A 413 33.57 -30.52 38.86
CA ARG A 413 32.24 -31.05 38.51
C ARG A 413 31.55 -31.55 39.77
N ARG A 414 30.21 -31.43 39.87
CA ARG A 414 29.28 -32.57 39.87
C ARG A 414 27.79 -32.13 39.87
N PRO A 415 26.88 -32.99 39.39
CA PRO A 415 25.50 -32.66 39.03
C PRO A 415 24.50 -33.06 40.14
N PHE A 416 23.28 -32.52 40.10
CA PHE A 416 22.15 -33.11 40.82
C PHE A 416 20.89 -33.19 39.97
N ASN A 417 20.17 -34.28 40.22
CA ASN A 417 19.21 -34.96 39.38
C ASN A 417 17.77 -34.56 39.71
N ARG A 418 16.88 -34.82 38.75
CA ARG A 418 15.41 -34.87 38.78
C ARG A 418 14.76 -35.28 40.11
N ARG A 419 13.58 -34.69 40.42
CA ARG A 419 12.30 -35.44 40.48
C ARG A 419 11.06 -34.55 40.59
N PHE A 420 10.00 -35.09 39.98
CA PHE A 420 8.60 -34.70 39.97
C PHE A 420 7.98 -34.42 41.34
N LYS A 421 7.09 -33.43 41.37
CA LYS A 421 5.67 -33.59 41.74
C LYS A 421 4.83 -32.52 41.07
#